data_AF-F0LN61-F1
#
_entry.id   AF-F0LN61-F1
#
_cell.length_a   1.000
_cell.length_b   1.000
_cell.length_c   1.000
_cell.angle_alpha   90.00
_cell.angle_beta   90.00
_cell.angle_gamma   90.00
#
_symmetry.space_group_name_H-M   'P 1'
#
loop_
_entity.id
_entity.type
_entity.pdbx_description
1 polymer ?
#
loop_
_entity_poly.entity_id
_entity_poly.type
_entity_poly.pdbx_seq_one_letter_code
_entity_poly.pdbx_strand_id
1 'polypeptide(L)'
;MKKVNSYSVKSSNIITNDIPPKINQNSLIDFRRKLTSLIVRDLFDVYLRNPYYKRPVLVFGPDILYVHFDKTFYVIEREIGKALNRWANLAQAFSLNELAPVKADRIVLNEFYTVPLYHETLRGILHEERTLTFLGNEPRKYTSSELREISRALLSSKGALFEFEMFSRIEKRNKETLVAKFYLFVPLEKGLEFL
;
A
#
# COMPACT_ATOMS: atom_id res chain seq x y z
N MET A 1 8.40 11.67 -12.01
CA MET A 1 8.07 11.40 -10.59
C MET A 1 9.10 12.10 -9.71
N LYS A 2 8.69 12.88 -8.70
CA LYS A 2 9.61 13.48 -7.73
C LYS A 2 9.45 12.76 -6.39
N LYS A 3 10.53 12.16 -5.87
CA LYS A 3 10.56 11.61 -4.51
C LYS A 3 10.58 12.77 -3.52
N VAL A 4 9.70 12.74 -2.54
CA VAL A 4 9.51 13.83 -1.57
C VAL A 4 10.02 13.41 -0.21
N ASN A 5 9.60 12.24 0.26
CA ASN A 5 10.02 11.69 1.54
C ASN A 5 10.45 10.22 1.41
N SER A 6 11.25 9.77 2.37
CA SER A 6 11.66 8.38 2.53
C SER A 6 11.79 8.06 4.01
N TYR A 7 11.02 7.08 4.47
CA TYR A 7 11.05 6.62 5.85
C TYR A 7 11.50 5.17 5.88
N SER A 8 12.42 4.85 6.78
CA SER A 8 12.75 3.45 7.10
C SER A 8 12.14 3.11 8.45
N VAL A 9 11.08 2.32 8.45
CA VAL A 9 10.44 1.81 9.67
C VAL A 9 11.06 0.47 10.01
N LYS A 10 11.56 0.35 11.24
CA LYS A 10 12.04 -0.91 11.81
C LYS A 10 11.24 -1.24 13.07
N SER A 11 11.06 -2.53 13.32
CA SER A 11 10.46 -3.06 14.56
C SER A 11 11.11 -4.39 14.92
N SER A 12 10.59 -5.09 15.93
CA SER A 12 10.92 -6.48 16.15
C SER A 12 10.50 -7.34 14.95
N ASN A 13 11.17 -8.48 14.77
CA ASN A 13 10.86 -9.42 13.69
C ASN A 13 9.38 -9.82 13.74
N ILE A 14 8.71 -9.74 12.58
CA ILE A 14 7.33 -10.23 12.45
C ILE A 14 7.26 -11.75 12.45
N ILE A 15 8.39 -12.44 12.20
CA ILE A 15 8.49 -13.90 12.24
C ILE A 15 9.28 -14.29 13.49
N THR A 16 8.70 -15.15 14.32
CA THR A 16 9.40 -15.69 15.49
C THR A 16 10.41 -16.75 15.07
N ASN A 17 11.44 -16.93 15.90
CA ASN A 17 12.43 -17.99 15.73
C ASN A 17 11.97 -19.33 16.33
N ASP A 18 10.69 -19.44 16.70
CA ASP A 18 10.12 -20.67 17.24
C ASP A 18 10.07 -21.78 16.17
N ILE A 19 9.90 -23.03 16.60
CA ILE A 19 9.64 -24.16 15.70
C ILE A 19 8.25 -24.72 16.05
N PRO A 20 7.23 -24.58 15.17
CA PRO A 20 7.26 -23.86 13.90
C PRO A 20 7.29 -22.33 14.08
N PRO A 21 7.86 -21.57 13.12
CA PRO A 21 7.88 -20.11 13.15
C PRO A 21 6.46 -19.57 13.11
N LYS A 22 6.19 -18.53 13.93
CA LYS A 22 4.88 -17.88 14.06
C LYS A 22 4.95 -16.41 13.68
N ILE A 23 3.80 -15.85 13.35
CA ILE A 23 3.67 -14.41 13.12
C ILE A 23 3.54 -13.70 14.46
N ASN A 24 4.46 -12.77 14.74
CA ASN A 24 4.41 -11.87 15.87
C ASN A 24 3.39 -10.75 15.62
N GLN A 25 2.18 -10.92 16.16
CA GLN A 25 1.09 -9.96 16.01
C GLN A 25 1.40 -8.58 16.61
N ASN A 26 2.18 -8.53 17.70
CA ASN A 26 2.58 -7.26 18.32
C ASN A 26 3.46 -6.44 17.38
N SER A 27 4.40 -7.09 16.68
CA SER A 27 5.24 -6.45 15.67
C SER A 27 4.41 -5.91 14.51
N LEU A 28 3.42 -6.69 14.02
CA LEU A 28 2.53 -6.25 12.95
C LEU A 28 1.69 -5.03 13.35
N ILE A 29 1.14 -5.03 14.56
CA ILE A 29 0.37 -3.90 15.09
C ILE A 29 1.26 -2.66 15.19
N ASP A 30 2.50 -2.80 15.65
CA ASP A 30 3.44 -1.69 15.74
C ASP A 30 3.80 -1.12 14.36
N PHE A 31 4.08 -1.98 13.36
CA PHE A 31 4.28 -1.55 11.97
C PHE A 31 3.07 -0.81 11.43
N ARG A 32 1.87 -1.37 11.58
CA ARG A 32 0.62 -0.75 11.11
C ARG A 32 0.45 0.63 11.71
N ARG A 33 0.61 0.77 13.03
CA ARG A 33 0.49 2.05 13.73
C ARG A 33 1.50 3.07 13.21
N LYS A 34 2.78 2.70 13.10
CA LYS A 34 3.85 3.61 12.62
C LYS A 34 3.62 4.05 11.18
N LEU A 35 3.31 3.12 10.28
CA LEU A 35 3.09 3.41 8.85
C LEU A 35 1.84 4.28 8.63
N THR A 36 0.71 3.90 9.23
CA THR A 36 -0.53 4.68 9.12
C THR A 36 -0.31 6.09 9.67
N SER A 37 0.37 6.23 10.81
CA SER A 37 0.67 7.54 11.40
C SER A 37 1.53 8.42 10.49
N LEU A 38 2.56 7.86 9.83
CA LEU A 38 3.43 8.60 8.92
C LEU A 38 2.63 9.14 7.72
N ILE A 39 1.87 8.26 7.06
CA ILE A 39 1.10 8.62 5.86
C ILE A 39 0.02 9.63 6.20
N VAL A 40 -0.71 9.41 7.30
CA VAL A 40 -1.78 10.31 7.72
C VAL A 40 -1.22 11.69 8.04
N ARG A 41 -0.08 11.77 8.75
CA ARG A 41 0.60 13.05 9.00
C ARG A 41 1.00 13.73 7.70
N ASP A 42 1.64 13.02 6.78
CA ASP A 42 2.08 13.61 5.51
C ASP A 42 0.87 14.07 4.65
N LEU A 43 -0.25 13.33 4.70
CA LEU A 43 -1.51 13.75 4.08
C LEU A 43 -2.16 14.96 4.77
N PHE A 44 -2.02 15.11 6.09
CA PHE A 44 -2.50 16.27 6.83
C PHE A 44 -1.68 17.52 6.52
N ASP A 45 -0.36 17.39 6.60
CA ASP A 45 0.60 18.49 6.48
C ASP A 45 0.52 19.14 5.09
N VAL A 46 0.16 18.35 4.08
CA VAL A 46 0.19 18.82 2.70
C VAL A 46 -1.21 18.94 2.08
N TYR A 47 -2.21 18.14 2.49
CA TYR A 47 -3.33 17.86 1.57
C TYR A 47 -4.75 17.94 2.09
N LEU A 48 -5.09 17.22 3.15
CA LEU A 48 -6.51 16.94 3.38
C LEU A 48 -7.21 18.02 4.21
N ARG A 49 -6.50 18.80 5.02
CA ARG A 49 -7.02 19.61 6.15
C ARG A 49 -7.86 18.81 7.16
N ASN A 50 -8.56 17.77 6.71
CA ASN A 50 -9.37 16.79 7.40
C ASN A 50 -9.29 15.42 6.65
N PRO A 51 -8.66 14.38 7.22
CA PRO A 51 -8.41 13.08 6.60
C PRO A 51 -9.66 12.19 6.55
N TYR A 52 -10.76 12.66 7.14
CA TYR A 52 -12.06 12.01 7.09
C TYR A 52 -12.84 12.34 5.82
N TYR A 53 -12.34 13.26 4.98
CA TYR A 53 -12.86 13.43 3.62
C TYR A 53 -12.65 12.15 2.80
N LYS A 54 -13.56 11.95 1.84
CA LYS A 54 -13.47 10.83 0.91
C LYS A 54 -12.77 11.28 -0.35
N ARG A 55 -11.70 10.58 -0.70
CA ARG A 55 -11.05 10.67 -2.00
C ARG A 55 -10.83 9.26 -2.53
N PRO A 56 -10.94 9.04 -3.85
CA PRO A 56 -10.75 7.72 -4.42
C PRO A 56 -9.29 7.31 -4.24
N VAL A 57 -9.05 6.24 -3.49
CA VAL A 57 -7.70 5.72 -3.25
C VAL A 57 -7.44 4.60 -4.23
N LEU A 58 -6.45 4.79 -5.10
CA LEU A 58 -5.98 3.75 -6.00
C LEU A 58 -4.97 2.87 -5.26
N VAL A 59 -5.20 1.57 -5.29
CA VAL A 59 -4.33 0.55 -4.69
C VAL A 59 -3.85 -0.35 -5.82
N PHE A 60 -2.54 -0.52 -5.94
CA PHE A 60 -1.99 -1.40 -6.97
C PHE A 60 -0.71 -2.11 -6.54
N GLY A 61 -0.38 -3.16 -7.28
CA GLY A 61 0.74 -4.07 -7.09
C GLY A 61 0.63 -5.23 -8.08
N PRO A 62 1.60 -6.16 -8.13
CA PRO A 62 1.65 -7.19 -9.18
C PRO A 62 0.33 -7.96 -9.40
N ASP A 63 -0.39 -8.25 -8.31
CA ASP A 63 -1.63 -9.03 -8.32
C ASP A 63 -2.87 -8.26 -7.84
N ILE A 64 -2.77 -6.92 -7.73
CA ILE A 64 -3.86 -6.10 -7.19
C ILE A 64 -4.05 -4.82 -8.00
N LEU A 65 -5.32 -4.46 -8.24
CA LEU A 65 -5.70 -3.20 -8.86
C LEU A 65 -7.13 -2.83 -8.43
N TYR A 66 -7.24 -1.89 -7.48
CA TYR A 66 -8.52 -1.48 -6.90
C TYR A 66 -8.61 0.03 -6.73
N VAL A 67 -9.83 0.57 -6.79
CA VAL A 67 -10.12 1.95 -6.40
C VAL A 67 -11.16 1.94 -5.27
N HIS A 68 -10.79 2.50 -4.13
CA HIS A 68 -11.68 2.64 -2.97
C HIS A 68 -12.33 4.01 -2.92
N PHE A 69 -13.63 4.06 -2.64
CA PHE A 69 -14.37 5.31 -2.41
C PHE A 69 -14.78 5.53 -0.94
N ASP A 70 -14.35 4.66 -0.02
CA ASP A 70 -14.57 4.86 1.41
C ASP A 70 -13.70 6.03 1.94
N LYS A 71 -13.92 6.45 3.19
CA LYS A 71 -13.12 7.52 3.82
C LYS A 71 -11.63 7.19 3.77
N THR A 72 -10.83 8.15 3.28
CA THR A 72 -9.43 7.95 2.91
C THR A 72 -8.60 7.39 4.06
N PHE A 73 -8.76 7.91 5.28
CA PHE A 73 -8.10 7.38 6.48
C PHE A 73 -8.34 5.88 6.69
N TYR A 74 -9.61 5.45 6.67
CA TYR A 74 -9.96 4.04 6.91
C TYR A 74 -9.49 3.11 5.80
N VAL A 75 -9.46 3.60 4.55
CA VAL A 75 -8.87 2.85 3.44
C VAL A 75 -7.39 2.63 3.69
N ILE A 76 -6.63 3.68 4.00
CA ILE A 76 -5.19 3.60 4.23
C ILE A 76 -4.88 2.61 5.36
N GLU A 77 -5.55 2.75 6.51
CA GLU A 77 -5.34 1.84 7.64
C GLU A 77 -5.65 0.37 7.28
N ARG A 78 -6.77 0.14 6.60
CA ARG A 78 -7.20 -1.20 6.18
C ARG A 78 -6.23 -1.83 5.21
N GLU A 79 -5.81 -1.10 4.17
CA GLU A 79 -4.98 -1.64 3.11
C GLU A 79 -3.52 -1.85 3.57
N ILE A 80 -2.98 -0.99 4.43
CA ILE A 80 -1.70 -1.25 5.12
C ILE A 80 -1.80 -2.54 5.94
N GLY A 81 -2.88 -2.72 6.72
CA GLY A 81 -3.09 -3.94 7.50
C GLY A 81 -3.11 -5.20 6.63
N LYS A 82 -3.80 -5.16 5.48
CA LYS A 82 -3.82 -6.27 4.52
C LYS A 82 -2.44 -6.54 3.92
N ALA A 83 -1.71 -5.50 3.51
CA ALA A 83 -0.36 -5.63 2.95
C ALA A 83 0.60 -6.26 3.96
N LEU A 84 0.58 -5.80 5.21
CA LEU A 84 1.40 -6.34 6.30
C LEU A 84 1.09 -7.81 6.59
N ASN A 85 -0.21 -8.19 6.63
CA ASN A 85 -0.60 -9.58 6.83
C ASN A 85 -0.14 -10.49 5.69
N ARG A 86 -0.26 -10.04 4.43
CA ARG A 86 0.24 -10.78 3.27
C ARG A 86 1.75 -10.97 3.33
N TRP A 87 2.49 -9.91 3.66
CA TRP A 87 3.93 -9.97 3.83
C TRP A 87 4.35 -10.93 4.95
N ALA A 88 3.67 -10.90 6.11
CA ALA A 88 3.93 -11.82 7.21
C ALA A 88 3.64 -13.28 6.85
N ASN A 89 2.51 -13.56 6.20
CA ASN A 89 2.18 -14.91 5.74
C ASN A 89 3.21 -15.43 4.74
N LEU A 90 3.65 -14.58 3.81
CA LEU A 90 4.69 -14.92 2.84
C LEU A 90 6.02 -15.20 3.55
N ALA A 91 6.45 -14.34 4.46
CA ALA A 91 7.69 -14.52 5.23
C ALA A 91 7.66 -15.79 6.10
N GLN A 92 6.52 -16.11 6.72
CA GLN A 92 6.32 -17.34 7.49
C GLN A 92 6.39 -18.58 6.59
N ALA A 93 5.71 -18.55 5.44
CA ALA A 93 5.73 -19.64 4.48
C ALA A 93 7.15 -19.92 3.96
N PHE A 94 7.93 -18.87 3.67
CA PHE A 94 9.34 -19.03 3.33
C PHE A 94 10.16 -19.65 4.46
N SER A 95 9.95 -19.19 5.70
CA SER A 95 10.63 -19.75 6.88
C SER A 95 10.35 -21.25 7.07
N LEU A 96 9.10 -21.66 6.85
CA LEU A 96 8.67 -23.06 6.90
C LEU A 96 9.25 -23.90 5.76
N ASN A 97 9.14 -23.42 4.52
CA ASN A 97 9.53 -24.18 3.33
C ASN A 97 11.05 -24.34 3.19
N GLU A 98 11.81 -23.29 3.50
CA GLU A 98 13.28 -23.32 3.42
C GLU A 98 13.94 -23.91 4.68
N LEU A 99 13.16 -24.25 5.71
CA LEU A 99 13.64 -24.68 7.03
C LEU A 99 14.75 -23.74 7.55
N ALA A 100 14.56 -22.44 7.38
CA ALA A 100 15.56 -21.41 7.63
C ALA A 100 14.89 -20.17 8.26
N PRO A 101 15.48 -19.59 9.33
CA PRO A 101 14.95 -18.37 9.91
C PRO A 101 14.86 -17.24 8.88
N VAL A 102 13.72 -16.54 8.88
CA VAL A 102 13.47 -15.36 8.06
C VAL A 102 13.43 -14.13 8.95
N LYS A 103 14.28 -13.17 8.64
CA LYS A 103 14.31 -11.85 9.26
C LYS A 103 13.44 -10.89 8.46
N ALA A 104 12.34 -10.44 9.05
CA ALA A 104 11.37 -9.54 8.44
C ALA A 104 11.04 -8.42 9.44
N ASP A 105 11.87 -7.39 9.45
CA ASP A 105 11.89 -6.32 10.46
C ASP A 105 12.03 -4.92 9.88
N ARG A 106 11.96 -4.77 8.55
CA ARG A 106 12.18 -3.49 7.88
C ARG A 106 11.17 -3.25 6.76
N ILE A 107 10.59 -2.06 6.79
CA ILE A 107 9.78 -1.51 5.71
C ILE A 107 10.36 -0.15 5.32
N VAL A 108 10.53 0.08 4.02
CA VAL A 108 10.83 1.41 3.49
C VAL A 108 9.55 1.96 2.88
N LEU A 109 9.16 3.16 3.31
CA LEU A 109 8.05 3.93 2.75
C LEU A 109 8.63 5.09 1.95
N ASN A 110 8.39 5.10 0.65
CA ASN A 110 8.78 6.19 -0.24
C ASN A 110 7.53 6.96 -0.67
N GLU A 111 7.57 8.28 -0.52
CA GLU A 111 6.50 9.17 -0.99
C GLU A 111 6.95 9.89 -2.25
N PHE A 112 6.07 9.94 -3.25
CA PHE A 112 6.28 10.65 -4.49
C PHE A 112 5.09 11.56 -4.82
N TYR A 113 5.38 12.73 -5.39
CA TYR A 113 4.36 13.52 -6.09
C TYR A 113 4.44 13.24 -7.58
N THR A 114 3.34 12.72 -8.11
CA THR A 114 3.28 12.26 -9.50
C THR A 114 1.85 12.14 -10.02
N VAL A 115 1.74 11.93 -11.32
CA VAL A 115 0.59 11.28 -11.95
C VAL A 115 0.81 9.76 -11.88
N PRO A 116 -0.18 8.96 -11.45
CA PRO A 116 0.01 7.53 -11.19
C PRO A 116 0.27 6.76 -12.49
N LEU A 117 -0.30 7.19 -13.63
CA LEU A 117 -0.02 6.61 -14.95
C LEU A 117 1.46 6.66 -15.37
N TYR A 118 2.29 7.50 -14.76
CA TYR A 118 3.72 7.47 -15.04
C TYR A 118 4.46 6.32 -14.34
N HIS A 119 3.83 5.67 -13.36
CA HIS A 119 4.41 4.55 -12.66
C HIS A 119 4.48 3.31 -13.56
N GLU A 120 5.67 2.71 -13.67
CA GLU A 120 5.93 1.58 -14.56
C GLU A 120 5.07 0.36 -14.22
N THR A 121 5.00 -0.02 -12.94
CA THR A 121 4.17 -1.15 -12.49
C THR A 121 2.70 -0.96 -12.84
N LEU A 122 2.13 0.22 -12.64
CA LEU A 122 0.72 0.47 -12.96
C LEU A 122 0.47 0.37 -14.47
N ARG A 123 1.38 0.93 -15.29
CA ARG A 123 1.29 0.80 -16.75
C ARG A 123 1.30 -0.66 -17.18
N GLY A 124 2.22 -1.47 -16.65
CA GLY A 124 2.28 -2.91 -16.93
C GLY A 124 0.94 -3.61 -16.64
N ILE A 125 0.39 -3.38 -15.44
CA ILE A 125 -0.91 -3.96 -15.01
C ILE A 125 -2.05 -3.54 -15.95
N LEU A 126 -2.11 -2.27 -16.36
CA LEU A 126 -3.17 -1.76 -17.23
C LEU A 126 -3.03 -2.26 -18.68
N HIS A 127 -1.81 -2.56 -19.14
CA HIS A 127 -1.58 -3.17 -20.46
C HIS A 127 -2.02 -4.63 -20.55
N GLU A 128 -2.05 -5.36 -19.42
CA GLU A 128 -2.58 -6.74 -19.34
C GLU A 128 -4.12 -6.81 -19.41
N GLU A 129 -4.80 -5.75 -19.87
CA GLU A 129 -6.26 -5.60 -19.93
C GLU A 129 -6.99 -5.82 -18.59
N ARG A 130 -6.27 -5.73 -17.46
CA ARG A 130 -6.90 -5.85 -16.14
C ARG A 130 -7.84 -4.68 -15.89
N THR A 131 -9.07 -5.01 -15.50
CA THR A 131 -10.10 -4.02 -15.21
C THR A 131 -9.94 -3.45 -13.80
N LEU A 132 -10.11 -2.13 -13.67
CA LEU A 132 -10.18 -1.47 -12.37
C LEU A 132 -11.39 -1.99 -11.61
N THR A 133 -11.14 -2.55 -10.43
CA THR A 133 -12.21 -2.98 -9.54
C THR A 133 -12.54 -1.88 -8.53
N PHE A 134 -13.79 -1.43 -8.51
CA PHE A 134 -14.26 -0.38 -7.61
C PHE A 134 -14.84 -0.96 -6.32
N LEU A 135 -14.43 -0.40 -5.17
CA LEU A 135 -14.80 -0.89 -3.85
C LEU A 135 -15.37 0.26 -2.99
N GLY A 136 -16.34 -0.09 -2.13
CA GLY A 136 -17.05 0.84 -1.24
C GLY A 136 -18.54 0.93 -1.56
N ASN A 137 -19.26 1.77 -0.84
CA ASN A 137 -20.70 1.98 -1.08
C ASN A 137 -20.98 2.94 -2.23
N GLU A 138 -20.11 3.93 -2.46
CA GLU A 138 -20.29 4.93 -3.53
C GLU A 138 -20.28 4.35 -4.95
N PRO A 139 -19.49 3.32 -5.30
CA PRO A 139 -19.57 2.68 -6.61
C PRO A 139 -20.97 2.22 -7.02
N ARG A 140 -21.83 1.86 -6.05
CA ARG A 140 -23.22 1.46 -6.35
C ARG A 140 -24.13 2.63 -6.72
N LYS A 141 -23.72 3.86 -6.39
CA LYS A 141 -24.47 5.09 -6.70
C LYS A 141 -24.10 5.67 -8.06
N TYR A 142 -22.94 5.32 -8.60
CA TYR A 142 -22.46 5.79 -9.89
C TYR A 142 -22.81 4.81 -11.01
N THR A 143 -23.14 5.36 -12.17
CA THR A 143 -23.25 4.62 -13.42
C THR A 143 -21.88 4.16 -13.91
N SER A 144 -21.86 3.16 -14.79
CA SER A 144 -20.62 2.70 -15.44
C SER A 144 -19.93 3.77 -16.29
N SER A 145 -20.64 4.83 -16.71
CA SER A 145 -20.03 5.97 -17.41
C SER A 145 -19.29 6.86 -16.43
N GLU A 146 -19.94 7.25 -15.34
CA GLU A 146 -19.34 8.07 -14.28
C GLU A 146 -18.11 7.38 -13.67
N LEU A 147 -18.19 6.08 -13.39
CA LEU A 147 -17.02 5.33 -12.88
C LEU A 147 -15.84 5.34 -13.86
N ARG A 148 -16.10 5.30 -15.16
CA ARG A 148 -15.06 5.39 -16.19
C ARG A 148 -14.47 6.79 -16.25
N GLU A 149 -15.27 7.84 -16.12
CA GLU A 149 -14.81 9.22 -16.06
C GLU A 149 -13.96 9.47 -14.81
N ILE A 150 -14.44 9.04 -13.64
CA ILE A 150 -13.69 9.11 -12.37
C ILE A 150 -12.37 8.35 -12.49
N SER A 151 -12.35 7.18 -13.12
CA SER A 151 -11.12 6.41 -13.33
C SER A 151 -10.12 7.14 -14.19
N ARG A 152 -10.57 7.72 -15.31
CA ARG A 152 -9.70 8.51 -16.19
C ARG A 152 -9.14 9.70 -15.44
N ALA A 153 -9.99 10.45 -14.74
CA ALA A 153 -9.57 11.60 -13.93
C ALA A 153 -8.57 11.20 -12.85
N LEU A 154 -8.84 10.13 -12.09
CA LEU A 154 -7.95 9.60 -11.06
C LEU A 154 -6.58 9.24 -11.64
N LEU A 155 -6.55 8.52 -12.76
CA LEU A 155 -5.33 8.03 -13.39
C LEU A 155 -4.49 9.16 -14.00
N SER A 156 -5.11 10.22 -14.52
CA SER A 156 -4.41 11.39 -15.05
C SER A 156 -4.11 12.46 -14.00
N SER A 157 -4.73 12.39 -12.82
CA SER A 157 -4.58 13.40 -11.77
C SER A 157 -3.19 13.42 -11.15
N LYS A 158 -2.79 14.59 -10.68
CA LYS A 158 -1.63 14.71 -9.79
C LYS A 158 -2.01 14.25 -8.38
N GLY A 159 -1.16 13.45 -7.78
CA GLY A 159 -1.37 12.97 -6.43
C GLY A 159 -0.13 12.56 -5.65
N ALA A 160 -0.38 12.12 -4.42
CA ALA A 160 0.62 11.50 -3.56
C ALA A 160 0.61 9.98 -3.78
N LEU A 161 1.76 9.43 -4.14
CA LEU A 161 2.00 8.01 -4.28
C LEU A 161 2.90 7.54 -3.13
N PHE A 162 2.42 6.55 -2.37
CA PHE A 162 3.16 5.88 -1.32
C PHE A 162 3.55 4.48 -1.81
N GLU A 163 4.85 4.26 -1.95
CA GLU A 163 5.45 2.95 -2.23
C GLU A 163 5.96 2.34 -0.92
N PHE A 164 5.52 1.11 -0.65
CA PHE A 164 5.97 0.33 0.49
C PHE A 164 6.84 -0.81 -0.02
N GLU A 165 8.09 -0.85 0.42
CA GLU A 165 9.02 -1.94 0.19
C GLU A 165 9.21 -2.70 1.50
N MET A 166 8.66 -3.91 1.58
CA MET A 166 8.69 -4.76 2.77
C MET A 166 9.74 -5.86 2.59
N PHE A 167 10.78 -5.85 3.43
CA PHE A 167 11.98 -6.67 3.23
C PHE A 167 11.97 -7.92 4.11
N SER A 168 12.11 -9.08 3.49
CA SER A 168 12.34 -10.37 4.17
C SER A 168 13.68 -10.94 3.75
N ARG A 169 14.53 -11.29 4.72
CA ARG A 169 15.87 -11.85 4.48
C ARG A 169 15.98 -13.25 5.08
N ILE A 170 16.40 -14.22 4.28
CA ILE A 170 16.64 -15.60 4.73
C ILE A 170 18.04 -15.66 5.37
N GLU A 171 18.15 -16.01 6.66
CA GLU A 171 19.43 -15.90 7.39
C GLU A 171 20.50 -16.89 6.89
N LYS A 172 20.11 -18.08 6.43
CA LYS A 172 21.04 -19.07 5.85
C LYS A 172 21.60 -18.66 4.49
N ARG A 173 20.95 -17.71 3.80
CA ARG A 173 21.33 -17.23 2.46
C ARG A 173 21.35 -15.71 2.47
N ASN A 174 22.35 -15.12 3.12
CA ASN A 174 22.51 -13.66 3.30
C ASN A 174 22.42 -12.81 2.01
N LYS A 175 22.46 -13.43 0.81
CA LYS A 175 22.29 -12.75 -0.48
C LYS A 175 20.83 -12.71 -0.97
N GLU A 176 19.93 -13.53 -0.44
CA GLU A 176 18.53 -13.60 -0.87
C GLU A 176 17.67 -12.68 0.01
N THR A 177 17.33 -11.52 -0.55
CA THR A 177 16.36 -10.59 0.04
C THR A 177 15.12 -10.57 -0.83
N LEU A 178 14.00 -10.96 -0.25
CA LEU A 178 12.69 -10.86 -0.87
C LEU A 178 12.09 -9.50 -0.52
N VAL A 179 11.58 -8.80 -1.54
CA VAL A 179 10.96 -7.48 -1.36
C VAL A 179 9.54 -7.54 -1.88
N ALA A 180 8.57 -7.46 -0.96
CA ALA A 180 7.18 -7.29 -1.33
C ALA A 180 6.89 -5.80 -1.52
N LYS A 181 6.40 -5.43 -2.72
CA LYS A 181 6.03 -4.06 -3.05
C LYS A 181 4.52 -3.86 -3.04
N PHE A 182 4.10 -2.73 -2.49
CA PHE A 182 2.70 -2.33 -2.40
C PHE A 182 2.58 -0.83 -2.62
N TYR A 183 1.54 -0.38 -3.31
CA TYR A 183 1.39 1.03 -3.68
C TYR A 183 0.00 1.56 -3.32
N LEU A 184 -0.02 2.76 -2.74
CA LEU A 184 -1.23 3.55 -2.48
C LEU A 184 -1.09 4.91 -3.16
N PHE A 185 -2.07 5.27 -3.98
CA PHE A 185 -2.14 6.60 -4.58
C PHE A 185 -3.40 7.34 -4.11
N VAL A 186 -3.19 8.57 -3.67
CA VAL A 186 -4.26 9.48 -3.25
C VAL A 186 -4.23 10.73 -4.16
N PRO A 187 -5.30 10.99 -4.92
CA PRO A 187 -5.37 12.15 -5.81
C PRO A 187 -5.47 13.43 -4.99
N LEU A 188 -4.88 14.51 -5.51
CA LEU A 188 -4.89 15.83 -4.85
C LEU A 188 -5.85 16.81 -5.50
N GLU A 189 -6.39 16.47 -6.66
CA GLU A 189 -7.39 17.27 -7.34
C GLU A 189 -8.68 17.39 -6.52
N LYS A 190 -9.17 18.63 -6.35
CA LYS A 190 -10.41 18.92 -5.60
C LYS A 190 -11.65 18.30 -6.24
N GLY A 191 -11.65 18.10 -7.56
CA GLY A 191 -12.78 17.47 -8.27
C GLY A 191 -12.98 15.99 -7.92
N LEU A 192 -12.01 15.36 -7.26
CA LEU A 192 -12.08 13.99 -6.76
C LEU A 192 -12.32 13.92 -5.24
N GLU A 193 -12.63 15.05 -4.60
CA GLU A 193 -13.04 15.08 -3.20
C GLU A 193 -14.56 15.00 -3.08
N PHE A 194 -15.03 14.07 -2.24
CA PHE A 194 -16.43 13.83 -1.96
C PHE A 194 -16.73 14.01 -0.47
N LEU A 195 -17.98 14.37 -0.15
CA LEU A 195 -18.53 14.38 1.21
C LEU A 195 -18.97 12.97 1.67
#